data_AF-A0A4R4FG35-F1
#
_entry.id   AF-A0A4R4FG35-F1
#
_cell.length_a   1.000
_cell.length_b   1.000
_cell.length_c   1.000
_cell.angle_alpha   90.00
_cell.angle_beta   90.00
_cell.angle_gamma   90.00
#
_symmetry.space_group_name_H-M   'P 1'
#
loop_
_entity.id
_entity.type
_entity.pdbx_description
1 polymer ?
#
loop_
_entity_poly.entity_id
_entity_poly.type
_entity_poly.pdbx_seq_one_letter_code
_entity_poly.pdbx_strand_id
1 'polypeptide(L)'
;MEASNPTAGAINNLGKVTMNGGMITRCRAGAGGAVFSRGTFIMTGGEICNNAGYRTVNSDYAGGGLRAIGPAYLSGGIIHHNVSSYGGGIYCENTLDIGGNFQLKNNYATAAGGGIGCSWGSNGLPSINMMGGEITNNQIGSETVSWGTREGAGITGAYYNFNMTGGIIKNNTIADDAKGDKRSIDILNASHTSNTHTFKISGNSIIGNGKSGGLGLWHEWTFKNTFSISGALDTDSNIYITENYYSGLKAGVIIIQATNEYKIVSSDIEKIHIGNENLFAYLDSANNVVKITDLRLNGGTVTDTSPLGKRQLPVPVKEGYIFNGWYNKEEFNGEIMNTVEEGQIYYAKWTEKTSTSVSFRENLNLNKIYDGNAMSLSENDYIVTEGAGKVTFTYQEKDGNKWKDITSAPINAGTYQVKAIVEENDTYKSTETDWKEFTISKAMPTYEVPTNLTAIV
;
A
#
# COMPACT_ATOMS: atom_id res chain seq x y z
N MET A 1 -22.41 34.66 -37.02
CA MET A 1 -21.64 33.41 -37.18
C MET A 1 -20.33 33.61 -36.45
N GLU A 2 -20.29 33.21 -35.18
CA GLU A 2 -19.12 33.33 -34.32
C GLU A 2 -18.10 32.24 -34.70
N ALA A 3 -16.89 32.65 -35.00
CA ALA A 3 -15.80 31.75 -35.34
C ALA A 3 -15.37 30.97 -34.08
N SER A 4 -15.23 29.65 -34.26
CA SER A 4 -14.68 28.69 -33.31
C SER A 4 -13.43 29.20 -32.59
N ASN A 5 -13.50 29.34 -31.26
CA ASN A 5 -12.38 29.73 -30.41
C ASN A 5 -11.17 28.77 -30.58
N PRO A 6 -9.93 29.27 -30.71
CA PRO A 6 -8.76 28.41 -30.86
C PRO A 6 -8.54 27.55 -29.62
N THR A 7 -8.35 26.25 -29.84
CA THR A 7 -8.19 25.22 -28.79
C THR A 7 -6.84 25.26 -28.08
N ALA A 8 -5.92 26.16 -28.45
CA ALA A 8 -4.57 26.25 -27.91
C ALA A 8 -4.07 27.70 -27.93
N GLY A 9 -3.22 28.08 -26.96
CA GLY A 9 -2.58 29.39 -26.90
C GLY A 9 -1.42 29.52 -27.89
N ALA A 10 -0.24 29.09 -27.47
CA ALA A 10 0.98 29.14 -28.27
C ALA A 10 1.27 27.81 -29.00
N ILE A 11 1.00 26.68 -28.35
CA ILE A 11 1.37 25.36 -28.88
C ILE A 11 0.15 24.44 -28.89
N ASN A 12 -0.18 23.93 -30.07
CA ASN A 12 -1.11 22.82 -30.26
C ASN A 12 -0.33 21.55 -30.63
N ASN A 13 -0.05 20.70 -29.64
CA ASN A 13 0.74 19.49 -29.82
C ASN A 13 -0.12 18.27 -30.12
N LEU A 14 0.01 17.73 -31.34
CA LEU A 14 -0.63 16.48 -31.77
C LEU A 14 0.35 15.28 -31.81
N GLY A 15 1.64 15.50 -31.55
CA GLY A 15 2.70 14.50 -31.68
C GLY A 15 3.61 14.46 -30.45
N LYS A 16 4.89 14.80 -30.60
CA LYS A 16 5.82 14.92 -29.47
C LYS A 16 6.46 16.29 -29.48
N VAL A 17 6.34 17.02 -28.37
CA VAL A 17 6.97 18.34 -28.18
C VAL A 17 7.87 18.28 -26.96
N THR A 18 9.06 18.88 -27.08
CA THR A 18 10.01 19.03 -25.97
C THR A 18 10.40 20.49 -25.81
N MET A 19 10.17 21.02 -24.61
CA MET A 19 10.59 22.36 -24.19
C MET A 19 11.82 22.22 -23.29
N ASN A 20 12.97 22.65 -23.79
CA ASN A 20 14.24 22.66 -23.05
C ASN A 20 14.60 24.04 -22.48
N GLY A 21 13.84 25.08 -22.83
CA GLY A 21 14.13 26.48 -22.52
C GLY A 21 13.15 27.45 -23.19
N GLY A 22 13.39 28.75 -23.01
CA GLY A 22 12.52 29.80 -23.54
C GLY A 22 11.31 30.08 -22.63
N MET A 23 10.49 31.06 -23.03
CA MET A 23 9.33 31.52 -22.26
C MET A 23 8.07 31.51 -23.13
N ILE A 24 7.00 30.92 -22.63
CA ILE A 24 5.65 31.01 -23.20
C ILE A 24 4.80 31.83 -22.23
N THR A 25 4.41 33.04 -22.65
CA THR A 25 3.71 33.96 -21.78
C THR A 25 2.63 34.77 -22.47
N ARG A 26 1.66 35.24 -21.69
CA ARG A 26 0.57 36.14 -22.12
C ARG A 26 -0.30 35.57 -23.23
N CYS A 27 -0.39 34.25 -23.30
CA CYS A 27 -1.29 33.56 -24.22
C CYS A 27 -2.68 33.43 -23.60
N ARG A 28 -3.72 33.46 -24.44
CA ARG A 28 -5.11 33.24 -24.03
C ARG A 28 -5.80 32.34 -25.04
N ALA A 29 -6.39 31.24 -24.55
CA ALA A 29 -7.05 30.26 -25.41
C ALA A 29 -8.25 29.61 -24.73
N GLY A 30 -9.06 28.94 -25.56
CA GLY A 30 -10.17 28.11 -25.10
C GLY A 30 -9.70 27.01 -24.15
N ALA A 31 -8.57 26.35 -24.46
CA ALA A 31 -8.00 25.29 -23.64
C ALA A 31 -6.47 25.38 -23.66
N GLY A 32 -5.79 24.97 -22.57
CA GLY A 32 -4.32 24.97 -22.52
C GLY A 32 -3.76 26.37 -22.81
N GLY A 33 -4.04 27.33 -21.93
CA GLY A 33 -3.85 28.77 -22.12
C GLY A 33 -2.50 29.14 -22.74
N ALA A 34 -1.44 28.37 -22.49
CA ALA A 34 -0.21 28.36 -23.28
C ALA A 34 -0.07 27.12 -24.18
N VAL A 35 -0.12 25.92 -23.61
CA VAL A 35 0.12 24.66 -24.32
C VAL A 35 -1.11 23.76 -24.23
N PHE A 36 -1.60 23.30 -25.37
CA PHE A 36 -2.62 22.27 -25.46
C PHE A 36 -2.00 21.02 -26.13
N SER A 37 -1.90 19.92 -25.39
CA SER A 37 -1.17 18.72 -25.82
C SER A 37 -2.06 17.49 -25.84
N ARG A 38 -2.42 17.04 -27.05
CA ARG A 38 -3.00 15.70 -27.29
C ARG A 38 -1.92 14.63 -27.41
N GLY A 39 -0.73 15.01 -27.86
CA GLY A 39 0.44 14.15 -27.90
C GLY A 39 1.29 14.21 -26.62
N THR A 40 2.51 13.69 -26.68
CA THR A 40 3.46 13.71 -25.56
C THR A 40 4.11 15.09 -25.40
N PHE A 41 4.06 15.65 -24.20
CA PHE A 41 4.76 16.89 -23.85
C PHE A 41 5.89 16.61 -22.87
N ILE A 42 7.08 17.14 -23.13
CA ILE A 42 8.24 16.99 -22.26
C ILE A 42 8.77 18.38 -21.93
N MET A 43 8.97 18.68 -20.65
CA MET A 43 9.59 19.92 -20.20
C MET A 43 10.80 19.60 -19.31
N THR A 44 11.98 19.99 -19.78
CA THR A 44 13.24 19.84 -19.05
C THR A 44 13.80 21.20 -18.60
N GLY A 45 13.24 22.30 -19.11
CA GLY A 45 13.64 23.67 -18.81
C GLY A 45 12.69 24.70 -19.42
N GLY A 46 12.92 25.98 -19.11
CA GLY A 46 12.12 27.11 -19.59
C GLY A 46 10.96 27.49 -18.66
N GLU A 47 10.12 28.41 -19.13
CA GLU A 47 9.09 29.09 -18.33
C GLU A 47 7.74 29.15 -19.07
N ILE A 48 6.66 28.78 -18.39
CA ILE A 48 5.29 28.97 -18.87
C ILE A 48 4.54 29.83 -17.85
N CYS A 49 4.26 31.09 -18.19
CA CYS A 49 3.74 32.04 -17.21
C CYS A 49 2.74 33.06 -17.72
N ASN A 50 1.89 33.59 -16.82
CA ASN A 50 0.94 34.65 -17.15
C ASN A 50 0.02 34.31 -18.32
N ASN A 51 -0.31 33.03 -18.49
CA ASN A 51 -1.24 32.57 -19.52
C ASN A 51 -2.63 32.34 -18.92
N ALA A 52 -3.66 32.44 -19.76
CA ALA A 52 -5.04 32.33 -19.34
C ALA A 52 -5.81 31.29 -20.17
N GLY A 53 -6.29 30.25 -19.50
CA GLY A 53 -7.34 29.38 -20.01
C GLY A 53 -8.71 30.07 -19.96
N TYR A 54 -9.68 29.55 -20.71
CA TYR A 54 -11.03 30.11 -20.71
C TYR A 54 -11.73 29.82 -19.39
N ARG A 55 -12.35 30.85 -18.81
CA ARG A 55 -12.96 30.79 -17.48
C ARG A 55 -14.43 30.44 -17.56
N THR A 56 -14.73 29.20 -17.91
CA THR A 56 -16.09 28.66 -17.83
C THR A 56 -16.21 27.63 -16.72
N VAL A 57 -17.43 27.44 -16.24
CA VAL A 57 -17.80 26.37 -15.31
C VAL A 57 -17.63 24.95 -15.88
N ASN A 58 -17.27 24.80 -17.16
CA ASN A 58 -17.02 23.52 -17.81
C ASN A 58 -15.51 23.23 -17.91
N SER A 59 -15.11 22.03 -17.45
CA SER A 59 -13.77 21.45 -17.53
C SER A 59 -13.22 21.27 -18.95
N ASP A 60 -14.08 21.30 -19.96
CA ASP A 60 -13.72 21.16 -21.38
C ASP A 60 -12.73 22.22 -21.89
N TYR A 61 -12.40 23.22 -21.08
CA TYR A 61 -11.62 24.42 -21.41
C TYR A 61 -10.51 24.74 -20.38
N ALA A 62 -9.99 23.71 -19.71
CA ALA A 62 -9.07 23.83 -18.59
C ALA A 62 -7.57 23.96 -18.96
N GLY A 63 -6.71 24.16 -17.95
CA GLY A 63 -5.25 24.24 -18.06
C GLY A 63 -4.74 25.64 -18.40
N GLY A 64 -4.37 26.45 -17.41
CA GLY A 64 -3.95 27.83 -17.66
C GLY A 64 -2.58 27.91 -18.34
N GLY A 65 -1.62 27.11 -17.87
CA GLY A 65 -0.32 26.94 -18.53
C GLY A 65 -0.34 25.80 -19.53
N LEU A 66 -0.63 24.59 -19.04
CA LEU A 66 -0.62 23.36 -19.83
C LEU A 66 -1.95 22.61 -19.68
N ARG A 67 -2.53 22.18 -20.80
CA ARG A 67 -3.51 21.09 -20.82
C ARG A 67 -2.91 19.85 -21.48
N ALA A 68 -2.75 18.78 -20.71
CA ALA A 68 -2.15 17.53 -21.11
C ALA A 68 -3.22 16.43 -21.24
N ILE A 69 -3.71 16.25 -22.47
CA ILE A 69 -4.58 15.12 -22.84
C ILE A 69 -3.73 13.87 -23.15
N GLY A 70 -2.55 14.07 -23.76
CA GLY A 70 -1.51 13.05 -23.83
C GLY A 70 -0.59 13.07 -22.60
N PRO A 71 0.35 12.12 -22.48
CA PRO A 71 1.25 12.06 -21.34
C PRO A 71 2.18 13.27 -21.28
N ALA A 72 2.48 13.74 -20.07
CA ALA A 72 3.38 14.86 -19.82
C ALA A 72 4.49 14.48 -18.83
N TYR A 73 5.74 14.84 -19.18
CA TYR A 73 6.93 14.55 -18.38
C TYR A 73 7.66 15.85 -18.06
N LEU A 74 7.68 16.25 -16.79
CA LEU A 74 8.17 17.55 -16.33
C LEU A 74 9.32 17.33 -15.33
N SER A 75 10.55 17.46 -15.81
CA SER A 75 11.76 17.21 -14.99
C SER A 75 12.56 18.48 -14.66
N GLY A 76 12.21 19.62 -15.26
CA GLY A 76 12.84 20.91 -15.00
C GLY A 76 12.10 22.08 -15.63
N GLY A 77 12.49 23.29 -15.27
CA GLY A 77 11.79 24.52 -15.66
C GLY A 77 10.63 24.87 -14.72
N ILE A 78 9.81 25.86 -15.12
CA ILE A 78 8.81 26.44 -14.24
C ILE A 78 7.48 26.78 -14.93
N ILE A 79 6.37 26.47 -14.25
CA ILE A 79 5.01 26.88 -14.64
C ILE A 79 4.41 27.74 -13.52
N HIS A 80 4.13 29.01 -13.80
CA HIS A 80 3.67 29.93 -12.75
C HIS A 80 2.77 31.08 -13.19
N HIS A 81 1.98 31.63 -12.26
CA HIS A 81 1.10 32.79 -12.53
C HIS A 81 0.14 32.56 -13.71
N ASN A 82 -0.18 31.31 -14.00
CA ASN A 82 -1.20 30.98 -15.00
C ASN A 82 -2.56 30.89 -14.34
N VAL A 83 -3.61 31.12 -15.13
CA VAL A 83 -4.96 31.17 -14.63
C VAL A 83 -5.92 30.34 -15.49
N SER A 84 -6.79 29.57 -14.85
CA SER A 84 -7.83 28.79 -15.50
C SER A 84 -9.01 28.56 -14.55
N SER A 85 -10.10 27.96 -15.02
CA SER A 85 -11.14 27.47 -14.12
C SER A 85 -10.73 26.18 -13.40
N TYR A 86 -10.13 25.24 -14.13
CA TYR A 86 -9.54 24.03 -13.58
C TYR A 86 -8.07 23.94 -13.98
N GLY A 87 -7.22 23.47 -13.07
CA GLY A 87 -5.79 23.31 -13.37
C GLY A 87 -5.14 24.64 -13.72
N GLY A 88 -5.06 25.55 -12.74
CA GLY A 88 -4.54 26.91 -12.95
C GLY A 88 -3.19 26.89 -13.65
N GLY A 89 -2.29 26.01 -13.21
CA GLY A 89 -1.04 25.71 -13.91
C GLY A 89 -1.22 24.62 -14.94
N ILE A 90 -1.59 23.42 -14.50
CA ILE A 90 -1.67 22.21 -15.33
C ILE A 90 -3.06 21.59 -15.22
N TYR A 91 -3.65 21.24 -16.35
CA TYR A 91 -4.78 20.34 -16.41
C TYR A 91 -4.41 19.02 -17.08
N CYS A 92 -4.59 17.89 -16.39
CA CYS A 92 -4.17 16.57 -16.90
C CYS A 92 -5.33 15.60 -17.08
N GLU A 93 -5.33 14.86 -18.18
CA GLU A 93 -6.33 13.81 -18.48
C GLU A 93 -5.63 12.45 -18.73
N ASN A 94 -4.32 12.39 -18.46
CA ASN A 94 -3.44 11.24 -18.70
C ASN A 94 -2.28 11.27 -17.68
N THR A 95 -1.29 10.40 -17.84
CA THR A 95 -0.11 10.35 -16.98
C THR A 95 0.65 11.69 -16.97
N LEU A 96 0.87 12.19 -15.76
CA LEU A 96 1.68 13.38 -15.47
C LEU A 96 2.82 12.98 -14.53
N ASP A 97 4.03 12.96 -15.06
CA ASP A 97 5.24 12.67 -14.30
C ASP A 97 5.96 13.98 -13.98
N ILE A 98 6.23 14.20 -12.70
CA ILE A 98 6.92 15.37 -12.17
C ILE A 98 8.19 14.90 -11.45
N GLY A 99 9.33 15.48 -11.79
CA GLY A 99 10.61 15.10 -11.22
C GLY A 99 11.64 16.21 -11.27
N GLY A 100 12.88 15.85 -10.92
CA GLY A 100 14.02 16.76 -10.96
C GLY A 100 13.78 18.04 -10.17
N ASN A 101 14.11 19.19 -10.76
CA ASN A 101 13.98 20.52 -10.15
C ASN A 101 12.78 21.32 -10.70
N PHE A 102 11.79 20.65 -11.28
CA PHE A 102 10.61 21.31 -11.83
C PHE A 102 9.84 22.09 -10.75
N GLN A 103 9.34 23.28 -11.10
CA GLN A 103 8.56 24.13 -10.21
C GLN A 103 7.18 24.44 -10.78
N LEU A 104 6.13 24.19 -10.00
CA LEU A 104 4.75 24.58 -10.30
C LEU A 104 4.24 25.50 -9.20
N LYS A 105 4.19 26.81 -9.46
CA LYS A 105 3.94 27.76 -8.38
C LYS A 105 3.08 28.96 -8.72
N ASN A 106 2.41 29.54 -7.73
CA ASN A 106 1.64 30.77 -7.86
C ASN A 106 0.59 30.74 -9.00
N ASN A 107 0.08 29.56 -9.35
CA ASN A 107 -1.01 29.45 -10.32
C ASN A 107 -2.36 29.58 -9.62
N TYR A 108 -3.37 30.00 -10.36
CA TYR A 108 -4.68 30.31 -9.82
C TYR A 108 -5.78 29.58 -10.57
N ALA A 109 -6.66 28.92 -9.83
CA ALA A 109 -7.88 28.33 -10.37
C ALA A 109 -9.12 29.00 -9.78
N THR A 110 -10.19 29.12 -10.58
CA THR A 110 -11.47 29.64 -10.09
C THR A 110 -12.36 28.55 -9.49
N ALA A 111 -12.15 27.28 -9.88
CA ALA A 111 -12.96 26.14 -9.45
C ALA A 111 -12.17 25.11 -8.64
N ALA A 112 -11.14 24.50 -9.24
CA ALA A 112 -10.39 23.40 -8.60
C ALA A 112 -8.98 23.26 -9.19
N GLY A 113 -8.02 22.75 -8.41
CA GLY A 113 -6.67 22.50 -8.90
C GLY A 113 -5.90 23.76 -9.24
N GLY A 114 -5.66 24.65 -8.28
CA GLY A 114 -4.86 25.87 -8.49
C GLY A 114 -3.53 25.56 -9.18
N GLY A 115 -2.81 24.55 -8.70
CA GLY A 115 -1.63 24.01 -9.36
C GLY A 115 -2.00 23.03 -10.46
N ILE A 116 -2.47 21.85 -10.06
CA ILE A 116 -2.84 20.74 -10.92
C ILE A 116 -4.31 20.41 -10.73
N GLY A 117 -5.06 20.38 -11.83
CA GLY A 117 -6.37 19.72 -11.87
C GLY A 117 -6.31 18.56 -12.84
N CYS A 118 -6.86 17.42 -12.46
CA CYS A 118 -6.92 16.29 -13.37
C CYS A 118 -8.37 15.80 -13.51
N SER A 119 -8.68 15.19 -14.64
CA SER A 119 -10.00 14.63 -14.92
C SER A 119 -9.96 13.37 -15.74
N TRP A 120 -11.11 12.70 -15.80
CA TRP A 120 -11.34 11.58 -16.70
C TRP A 120 -11.20 12.04 -18.15
N GLY A 121 -10.07 11.70 -18.75
CA GLY A 121 -9.91 11.78 -20.20
C GLY A 121 -10.65 10.66 -20.90
N SER A 122 -11.11 10.92 -22.11
CA SER A 122 -11.67 9.89 -23.02
C SER A 122 -10.64 8.83 -23.46
N ASN A 123 -9.35 9.00 -23.13
CA ASN A 123 -8.23 8.24 -23.70
C ASN A 123 -7.22 7.68 -22.66
N GLY A 124 -7.48 7.72 -21.36
CA GLY A 124 -6.50 7.23 -20.37
C GLY A 124 -6.97 7.22 -18.93
N LEU A 125 -6.19 6.53 -18.09
CA LEU A 125 -6.36 6.45 -16.64
C LEU A 125 -5.38 7.45 -15.98
N PRO A 126 -5.83 8.67 -15.62
CA PRO A 126 -4.95 9.76 -15.23
C PRO A 126 -4.19 9.41 -13.95
N SER A 127 -2.86 9.41 -14.03
CA SER A 127 -1.97 9.11 -12.92
C SER A 127 -0.99 10.26 -12.72
N ILE A 128 -0.81 10.71 -11.47
CA ILE A 128 0.19 11.73 -11.14
C ILE A 128 1.33 11.04 -10.40
N ASN A 129 2.54 11.08 -10.98
CA ASN A 129 3.73 10.51 -10.38
C ASN A 129 4.72 11.62 -10.07
N MET A 130 4.94 11.91 -8.79
CA MET A 130 5.93 12.86 -8.31
C MET A 130 7.15 12.11 -7.78
N MET A 131 8.27 12.21 -8.48
CA MET A 131 9.58 11.66 -8.10
C MET A 131 10.54 12.77 -7.60
N GLY A 132 10.10 14.03 -7.66
CA GLY A 132 10.87 15.24 -7.35
C GLY A 132 10.05 16.50 -7.63
N GLY A 133 10.70 17.65 -7.74
CA GLY A 133 10.04 18.93 -8.03
C GLY A 133 9.23 19.53 -6.87
N GLU A 134 8.68 20.71 -7.11
CA GLU A 134 7.96 21.51 -6.12
C GLU A 134 6.62 22.03 -6.63
N ILE A 135 5.54 21.81 -5.87
CA ILE A 135 4.21 22.37 -6.13
C ILE A 135 3.87 23.33 -4.99
N THR A 136 4.00 24.64 -5.24
CA THR A 136 3.97 25.63 -4.16
C THR A 136 3.10 26.86 -4.39
N ASN A 137 2.47 27.37 -3.33
CA ASN A 137 1.75 28.66 -3.36
C ASN A 137 0.67 28.76 -4.45
N ASN A 138 0.11 27.64 -4.92
CA ASN A 138 -1.00 27.68 -5.87
C ASN A 138 -2.32 27.91 -5.13
N GLN A 139 -3.26 28.57 -5.80
CA GLN A 139 -4.43 29.14 -5.14
C GLN A 139 -5.74 28.82 -5.84
N ILE A 140 -6.80 28.66 -5.06
CA ILE A 140 -8.19 28.73 -5.53
C ILE A 140 -8.84 29.95 -4.91
N GLY A 141 -9.35 30.88 -5.74
CA GLY A 141 -10.09 32.04 -5.22
C GLY A 141 -11.59 31.80 -5.09
N SER A 142 -12.37 32.84 -4.72
CA SER A 142 -13.77 32.72 -4.29
C SER A 142 -14.84 32.85 -5.38
N GLU A 143 -14.47 32.87 -6.65
CA GLU A 143 -15.40 33.06 -7.78
C GLU A 143 -16.56 32.04 -7.80
N THR A 144 -17.75 32.45 -8.23
CA THR A 144 -19.00 31.68 -8.13
C THR A 144 -19.05 30.53 -9.16
N VAL A 145 -18.45 29.39 -8.84
CA VAL A 145 -18.82 28.13 -9.52
C VAL A 145 -20.22 27.71 -9.06
N SER A 146 -21.11 27.36 -10.00
CA SER A 146 -22.48 26.92 -9.68
C SER A 146 -22.54 25.52 -9.07
N TRP A 147 -21.43 24.78 -9.11
CA TRP A 147 -21.28 23.45 -8.51
C TRP A 147 -20.50 23.59 -7.20
N GLY A 148 -21.07 23.06 -6.12
CA GLY A 148 -20.61 23.26 -4.75
C GLY A 148 -19.31 22.54 -4.34
N THR A 149 -18.48 22.11 -5.27
CA THR A 149 -17.23 21.38 -4.99
C THR A 149 -16.02 22.25 -5.33
N ARG A 150 -15.33 22.74 -4.29
CA ARG A 150 -14.03 23.43 -4.44
C ARG A 150 -12.97 22.56 -3.83
N GLU A 151 -12.13 22.00 -4.69
CA GLU A 151 -11.30 20.84 -4.35
C GLU A 151 -9.84 21.11 -4.73
N GLY A 152 -8.92 20.89 -3.80
CA GLY A 152 -7.48 20.80 -4.06
C GLY A 152 -6.80 22.06 -4.61
N ALA A 153 -6.30 22.97 -3.77
CA ALA A 153 -5.55 24.15 -4.25
C ALA A 153 -4.24 23.81 -4.97
N GLY A 154 -3.49 22.84 -4.47
CA GLY A 154 -2.25 22.33 -5.05
C GLY A 154 -2.55 21.31 -6.14
N ILE A 155 -3.28 20.26 -5.78
CA ILE A 155 -3.64 19.15 -6.67
C ILE A 155 -5.10 18.77 -6.41
N THR A 156 -5.88 18.59 -7.48
CA THR A 156 -7.20 17.95 -7.46
C THR A 156 -7.32 16.87 -8.54
N GLY A 157 -8.14 15.84 -8.31
CA GLY A 157 -8.65 14.96 -9.37
C GLY A 157 -7.69 13.87 -9.89
N ALA A 158 -6.86 13.27 -9.04
CA ALA A 158 -6.09 12.07 -9.42
C ALA A 158 -7.00 10.83 -9.46
N TYR A 159 -7.84 10.73 -10.49
CA TYR A 159 -8.89 9.72 -10.65
C TYR A 159 -8.41 8.27 -10.80
N TYR A 160 -7.10 8.02 -10.93
CA TYR A 160 -6.55 6.65 -10.96
C TYR A 160 -5.44 6.42 -9.94
N ASN A 161 -4.21 6.88 -10.18
CA ASN A 161 -3.10 6.70 -9.24
C ASN A 161 -2.48 8.04 -8.86
N PHE A 162 -2.07 8.15 -7.59
CA PHE A 162 -1.18 9.20 -7.14
C PHE A 162 0.01 8.57 -6.41
N ASN A 163 1.21 8.75 -6.98
CA ASN A 163 2.45 8.22 -6.44
C ASN A 163 3.44 9.37 -6.21
N MET A 164 3.71 9.70 -4.96
CA MET A 164 4.74 10.64 -4.57
C MET A 164 5.89 9.87 -3.90
N THR A 165 7.01 9.72 -4.58
CA THR A 165 8.24 9.08 -4.07
C THR A 165 9.36 10.09 -3.81
N GLY A 166 9.15 11.34 -4.19
CA GLY A 166 10.04 12.48 -3.97
C GLY A 166 9.32 13.80 -4.25
N GLY A 167 9.89 14.93 -3.82
CA GLY A 167 9.39 16.29 -4.09
C GLY A 167 8.70 16.96 -2.89
N ILE A 168 8.20 18.18 -3.12
CA ILE A 168 7.59 19.04 -2.09
C ILE A 168 6.24 19.58 -2.57
N ILE A 169 5.21 19.51 -1.72
CA ILE A 169 3.94 20.20 -1.94
C ILE A 169 3.68 21.14 -0.77
N LYS A 170 3.72 22.45 -1.02
CA LYS A 170 3.76 23.43 0.08
C LYS A 170 2.93 24.68 -0.14
N ASN A 171 2.28 25.17 0.92
CA ASN A 171 1.60 26.48 0.95
C ASN A 171 0.54 26.69 -0.15
N ASN A 172 -0.09 25.65 -0.66
CA ASN A 172 -1.21 25.81 -1.59
C ASN A 172 -2.47 26.13 -0.78
N THR A 173 -3.24 27.12 -1.20
CA THR A 173 -4.31 27.71 -0.37
C THR A 173 -5.63 27.87 -1.11
N ILE A 174 -6.73 27.78 -0.36
CA ILE A 174 -8.08 28.10 -0.84
C ILE A 174 -8.53 29.37 -0.12
N ALA A 175 -9.17 30.28 -0.84
CA ALA A 175 -9.70 31.52 -0.25
C ALA A 175 -10.69 31.24 0.89
N ASP A 176 -10.63 32.04 1.95
CA ASP A 176 -11.41 31.85 3.17
C ASP A 176 -12.93 31.97 2.96
N ASP A 177 -13.35 32.70 1.94
CA ASP A 177 -14.75 32.91 1.55
C ASP A 177 -15.24 31.92 0.47
N ALA A 178 -14.37 31.01 0.02
CA ALA A 178 -14.71 29.95 -0.92
C ALA A 178 -15.75 28.98 -0.32
N LYS A 179 -16.82 28.67 -1.07
CA LYS A 179 -17.87 27.70 -0.68
C LYS A 179 -17.48 26.26 -1.04
N GLY A 180 -17.74 25.27 -0.19
CA GLY A 180 -17.46 23.84 -0.43
C GLY A 180 -16.33 23.28 0.44
N ASP A 181 -15.96 22.01 0.23
CA ASP A 181 -14.96 21.30 1.05
C ASP A 181 -13.53 21.73 0.75
N LYS A 182 -13.04 22.70 1.51
CA LYS A 182 -11.70 23.25 1.36
C LYS A 182 -10.67 22.18 1.69
N ARG A 183 -9.87 21.78 0.69
CA ARG A 183 -8.74 20.85 0.77
C ARG A 183 -7.59 21.39 -0.07
N SER A 184 -6.42 21.55 0.51
CA SER A 184 -5.26 22.10 -0.20
C SER A 184 -4.65 21.07 -1.15
N ILE A 185 -4.76 19.80 -0.82
CA ILE A 185 -4.52 18.68 -1.73
C ILE A 185 -5.78 17.85 -1.65
N ASP A 186 -6.44 17.63 -2.79
CA ASP A 186 -7.58 16.74 -2.88
C ASP A 186 -7.30 15.65 -3.89
N ILE A 187 -7.47 14.40 -3.47
CA ILE A 187 -7.21 13.26 -4.33
C ILE A 187 -8.49 12.47 -4.39
N LEU A 188 -9.19 12.66 -5.50
CA LEU A 188 -10.40 11.94 -5.84
C LEU A 188 -10.01 10.61 -6.46
N ASN A 189 -10.22 9.52 -5.75
CA ASN A 189 -10.15 8.19 -6.33
C ASN A 189 -11.59 7.78 -6.67
N ALA A 190 -11.92 7.81 -7.96
CA ALA A 190 -13.18 7.35 -8.47
C ALA A 190 -12.89 6.21 -9.44
N SER A 191 -13.38 5.01 -9.16
CA SER A 191 -13.28 3.88 -10.07
C SER A 191 -14.59 3.56 -10.78
N HIS A 192 -14.54 3.33 -12.09
CA HIS A 192 -15.59 2.62 -12.83
C HIS A 192 -15.19 1.15 -13.15
N THR A 193 -14.04 0.66 -12.65
CA THR A 193 -13.47 -0.66 -13.02
C THR A 193 -12.94 -1.45 -11.82
N SER A 194 -12.76 -2.77 -11.96
CA SER A 194 -12.33 -3.69 -10.89
C SER A 194 -10.85 -3.60 -10.51
N ASN A 195 -10.15 -2.51 -10.82
CA ASN A 195 -8.70 -2.39 -10.66
C ASN A 195 -8.28 -1.92 -9.26
N THR A 196 -7.11 -2.38 -8.81
CA THR A 196 -6.43 -1.91 -7.60
C THR A 196 -5.79 -0.55 -7.87
N HIS A 197 -6.14 0.47 -7.10
CA HIS A 197 -5.51 1.79 -7.19
C HIS A 197 -4.51 1.98 -6.07
N THR A 198 -3.42 2.68 -6.39
CA THR A 198 -2.32 2.90 -5.46
C THR A 198 -2.24 4.38 -5.14
N PHE A 199 -2.43 4.69 -3.86
CA PHE A 199 -2.02 5.97 -3.31
C PHE A 199 -0.79 5.73 -2.45
N LYS A 200 0.35 6.25 -2.90
CA LYS A 200 1.61 6.09 -2.18
C LYS A 200 2.30 7.43 -2.05
N ILE A 201 2.52 7.86 -0.81
CA ILE A 201 3.47 8.91 -0.47
C ILE A 201 4.60 8.24 0.29
N SER A 202 5.83 8.28 -0.22
CA SER A 202 7.00 7.80 0.50
C SER A 202 8.16 8.77 0.32
N GLY A 203 8.66 9.35 1.43
CA GLY A 203 9.88 10.18 1.44
C GLY A 203 9.70 11.71 1.37
N ASN A 204 8.52 12.25 1.71
CA ASN A 204 8.15 13.62 1.31
C ASN A 204 7.79 14.58 2.44
N SER A 205 7.77 15.88 2.08
CA SER A 205 7.37 17.03 2.88
C SER A 205 6.14 17.73 2.28
N ILE A 206 4.97 17.51 2.88
CA ILE A 206 3.77 18.32 2.64
C ILE A 206 3.68 19.35 3.77
N ILE A 207 3.83 20.64 3.46
CA ILE A 207 4.07 21.69 4.47
C ILE A 207 3.19 22.94 4.23
N GLY A 208 2.66 23.56 5.28
CA GLY A 208 2.07 24.89 5.30
C GLY A 208 0.82 25.07 4.44
N ASN A 209 0.19 23.98 4.04
CA ASN A 209 -1.07 23.98 3.30
C ASN A 209 -2.23 24.21 4.31
N GLY A 210 -2.38 25.47 4.76
CA GLY A 210 -2.97 25.87 6.04
C GLY A 210 -4.49 25.67 6.31
N LYS A 211 -4.86 26.14 7.51
CA LYS A 211 -6.09 26.14 8.36
C LYS A 211 -7.49 25.76 7.86
N SER A 212 -7.75 25.55 6.58
CA SER A 212 -9.00 24.96 6.11
C SER A 212 -8.72 24.03 4.93
N GLY A 213 -8.47 22.76 5.26
CA GLY A 213 -8.19 21.73 4.27
C GLY A 213 -6.74 21.31 4.19
N GLY A 214 -6.32 20.42 5.09
CA GLY A 214 -5.08 19.67 4.95
C GLY A 214 -5.08 18.76 3.71
N LEU A 215 -4.42 17.61 3.82
CA LEU A 215 -4.52 16.55 2.82
C LEU A 215 -5.93 15.95 2.90
N GLY A 216 -6.76 16.22 1.91
CA GLY A 216 -8.06 15.57 1.78
C GLY A 216 -8.00 14.47 0.74
N LEU A 217 -8.64 13.36 1.07
CA LEU A 217 -8.75 12.20 0.21
C LEU A 217 -10.24 11.94 0.07
N TRP A 218 -10.75 12.17 -1.13
CA TRP A 218 -12.14 11.85 -1.44
C TRP A 218 -12.20 10.53 -2.17
N HIS A 219 -13.14 9.68 -1.77
CA HIS A 219 -13.36 8.42 -2.44
C HIS A 219 -14.81 8.33 -2.92
N GLU A 220 -15.01 8.25 -4.24
CA GLU A 220 -16.35 8.24 -4.81
C GLU A 220 -16.85 6.83 -5.18
N TRP A 221 -15.99 5.91 -5.64
CA TRP A 221 -16.44 4.62 -6.21
C TRP A 221 -15.48 3.46 -5.89
N THR A 222 -16.05 2.35 -5.46
CA THR A 222 -15.48 1.14 -4.81
C THR A 222 -14.27 0.49 -5.48
N PHE A 223 -13.32 0.01 -4.65
CA PHE A 223 -12.63 -1.32 -4.62
C PHE A 223 -11.26 -1.20 -3.88
N LYS A 224 -10.72 -2.33 -3.39
CA LYS A 224 -9.51 -2.46 -2.52
C LYS A 224 -8.39 -1.43 -2.82
N ASN A 225 -8.37 -0.32 -2.09
CA ASN A 225 -7.28 0.64 -2.16
C ASN A 225 -6.29 0.38 -1.03
N THR A 226 -5.00 0.46 -1.36
CA THR A 226 -3.93 0.53 -0.36
C THR A 226 -3.47 1.97 -0.30
N PHE A 227 -3.60 2.55 0.89
CA PHE A 227 -3.14 3.89 1.18
C PHE A 227 -1.87 3.79 2.01
N SER A 228 -0.76 4.34 1.53
CA SER A 228 0.51 4.33 2.26
C SER A 228 1.10 5.73 2.30
N ILE A 229 1.30 6.26 3.51
CA ILE A 229 2.08 7.48 3.73
C ILE A 229 3.31 7.14 4.57
N SER A 230 4.50 7.47 4.07
CA SER A 230 5.74 7.53 4.83
C SER A 230 6.47 8.85 4.61
N GLY A 231 6.89 9.53 5.68
CA GLY A 231 7.56 10.83 5.63
C GLY A 231 7.07 11.87 6.64
N ALA A 232 7.57 13.10 6.53
CA ALA A 232 7.21 14.21 7.40
C ALA A 232 5.99 14.97 6.84
N LEU A 233 4.84 14.86 7.51
CA LEU A 233 3.70 15.76 7.33
C LEU A 233 3.75 16.81 8.46
N ASP A 234 3.26 18.02 8.25
CA ASP A 234 3.20 19.02 9.32
C ASP A 234 2.05 18.77 10.31
N THR A 235 2.10 19.44 11.46
CA THR A 235 1.09 19.29 12.55
C THR A 235 -0.30 19.82 12.19
N ASP A 236 -0.41 20.61 11.12
CA ASP A 236 -1.67 21.19 10.64
C ASP A 236 -2.30 20.37 9.49
N SER A 237 -1.58 19.34 9.01
CA SER A 237 -2.03 18.41 7.99
C SER A 237 -3.05 17.45 8.58
N ASN A 238 -4.32 17.84 8.52
CA ASN A 238 -5.43 16.92 8.72
C ASN A 238 -5.51 15.96 7.53
N ILE A 239 -5.66 14.66 7.79
CA ILE A 239 -5.97 13.65 6.77
C ILE A 239 -7.48 13.40 6.84
N TYR A 240 -8.21 13.85 5.82
CA TYR A 240 -9.64 13.57 5.69
C TYR A 240 -9.83 12.40 4.74
N ILE A 241 -10.57 11.38 5.18
CA ILE A 241 -11.00 10.26 4.35
C ILE A 241 -12.51 10.25 4.39
N THR A 242 -13.16 10.66 3.30
CA THR A 242 -14.61 10.69 3.18
C THR A 242 -15.10 9.62 2.20
N GLU A 243 -16.00 8.76 2.67
CA GLU A 243 -16.74 7.82 1.84
C GLU A 243 -18.04 8.47 1.33
N ASN A 244 -18.39 8.23 0.07
CA ASN A 244 -19.64 8.69 -0.51
C ASN A 244 -20.74 7.60 -0.53
N TYR A 245 -21.98 8.06 -0.42
CA TYR A 245 -23.19 7.37 0.06
C TYR A 245 -23.71 6.16 -0.77
N TYR A 246 -23.03 5.76 -1.86
CA TYR A 246 -23.67 4.96 -2.93
C TYR A 246 -23.47 3.44 -2.87
N SER A 247 -22.55 2.88 -2.08
CA SER A 247 -22.20 1.45 -2.24
C SER A 247 -22.18 0.58 -0.97
N GLY A 248 -22.29 1.15 0.23
CA GLY A 248 -22.29 0.36 1.48
C GLY A 248 -21.04 -0.49 1.72
N LEU A 249 -19.96 -0.29 0.95
CA LEU A 249 -18.69 -1.01 1.00
C LEU A 249 -17.60 -0.07 1.51
N LYS A 250 -16.92 -0.48 2.59
CA LYS A 250 -16.01 0.36 3.38
C LYS A 250 -14.59 0.44 2.78
N ALA A 251 -13.85 1.47 3.16
CA ALA A 251 -12.49 1.77 2.73
C ALA A 251 -11.48 0.68 3.16
N GLY A 252 -10.51 0.42 2.28
CA GLY A 252 -9.41 -0.53 2.49
C GLY A 252 -8.35 -0.07 3.51
N VAL A 253 -7.25 -0.82 3.60
CA VAL A 253 -6.19 -0.65 4.61
C VAL A 253 -5.46 0.70 4.47
N ILE A 254 -5.38 1.45 5.57
CA ILE A 254 -4.57 2.67 5.70
C ILE A 254 -3.26 2.35 6.42
N ILE A 255 -2.13 2.62 5.77
CA ILE A 255 -0.79 2.49 6.34
C ILE A 255 -0.18 3.87 6.56
N ILE A 256 0.13 4.25 7.80
CA ILE A 256 0.78 5.52 8.13
C ILE A 256 2.10 5.26 8.85
N GLN A 257 3.19 5.81 8.32
CA GLN A 257 4.55 5.75 8.87
C GLN A 257 5.10 7.17 8.98
N ALA A 258 4.65 7.90 10.00
CA ALA A 258 4.93 9.33 10.11
C ALA A 258 5.47 9.71 11.50
N THR A 259 6.35 10.71 11.56
CA THR A 259 7.09 11.08 12.78
C THR A 259 6.37 12.06 13.71
N ASN A 260 5.32 12.75 13.23
CA ASN A 260 4.58 13.77 13.98
C ASN A 260 3.16 13.30 14.37
N GLU A 261 2.45 14.10 15.17
CA GLU A 261 1.03 13.87 15.52
C GLU A 261 0.11 14.34 14.38
N TYR A 262 -0.95 13.58 14.09
CA TYR A 262 -1.93 13.90 13.05
C TYR A 262 -3.34 13.58 13.49
N LYS A 263 -4.28 14.38 13.02
CA LYS A 263 -5.71 14.09 13.13
C LYS A 263 -6.18 13.37 11.87
N ILE A 264 -6.53 12.09 12.00
CA ILE A 264 -7.31 11.38 10.99
C ILE A 264 -8.77 11.65 11.29
N VAL A 265 -9.49 12.22 10.33
CA VAL A 265 -10.94 12.38 10.42
C VAL A 265 -11.54 11.43 9.39
N SER A 266 -12.16 10.35 9.87
CA SER A 266 -12.93 9.42 9.04
C SER A 266 -14.25 9.07 9.70
N SER A 267 -15.27 8.88 8.88
CA SER A 267 -16.59 8.38 9.33
C SER A 267 -16.63 6.86 9.47
N ASP A 268 -15.80 6.13 8.71
CA ASP A 268 -15.79 4.66 8.67
C ASP A 268 -14.40 4.15 8.23
N ILE A 269 -13.61 3.59 9.15
CA ILE A 269 -12.35 2.88 8.81
C ILE A 269 -12.48 1.44 9.30
N GLU A 270 -12.24 0.47 8.42
CA GLU A 270 -12.13 -0.94 8.84
C GLU A 270 -10.75 -1.29 9.41
N LYS A 271 -9.66 -0.69 8.90
CA LYS A 271 -8.27 -1.08 9.21
C LYS A 271 -7.29 0.11 9.18
N ILE A 272 -6.62 0.41 10.29
CA ILE A 272 -5.44 1.30 10.35
C ILE A 272 -4.22 0.46 10.75
N HIS A 273 -3.16 0.51 9.96
CA HIS A 273 -1.87 -0.10 10.26
C HIS A 273 -0.82 1.02 10.38
N ILE A 274 -0.10 1.10 11.51
CA ILE A 274 0.92 2.12 11.70
C ILE A 274 2.28 1.41 11.68
N GLY A 275 3.05 1.67 10.64
CA GLY A 275 4.28 0.93 10.36
C GLY A 275 5.46 1.50 11.13
N ASN A 276 5.60 1.10 12.39
CA ASN A 276 6.86 0.86 13.08
C ASN A 276 6.59 -0.24 14.11
N GLU A 277 7.53 -1.16 14.29
CA GLU A 277 7.33 -2.50 14.91
C GLU A 277 6.71 -2.54 16.32
N ASN A 278 6.45 -1.40 16.98
CA ASN A 278 5.91 -1.32 18.34
C ASN A 278 4.86 -0.20 18.59
N LEU A 279 4.29 0.45 17.55
CA LEU A 279 3.32 1.55 17.76
C LEU A 279 1.90 1.20 17.29
N PHE A 280 0.98 1.01 18.24
CA PHE A 280 -0.44 0.79 18.00
C PHE A 280 -1.20 2.09 18.29
N ALA A 281 -2.24 2.41 17.51
CA ALA A 281 -3.12 3.54 17.80
C ALA A 281 -4.58 3.10 17.76
N TYR A 282 -5.42 3.77 18.54
CA TYR A 282 -6.86 3.58 18.48
C TYR A 282 -7.58 4.93 18.36
N LEU A 283 -8.85 4.87 17.95
CA LEU A 283 -9.72 6.04 17.86
C LEU A 283 -10.46 6.27 19.18
N ASP A 284 -10.36 7.47 19.76
CA ASP A 284 -11.19 7.84 20.92
C ASP A 284 -12.68 7.98 20.55
N SER A 285 -13.50 8.36 21.54
CA SER A 285 -14.94 8.61 21.34
C SER A 285 -15.25 9.79 20.42
N ALA A 286 -14.26 10.63 20.10
CA ALA A 286 -14.35 11.76 19.17
C ALA A 286 -13.63 11.48 17.85
N ASN A 287 -13.23 10.23 17.57
CA ASN A 287 -12.46 9.79 16.40
C ASN A 287 -11.10 10.47 16.25
N ASN A 288 -10.49 10.96 17.33
CA ASN A 288 -9.09 11.36 17.29
C ASN A 288 -8.23 10.09 17.29
N VAL A 289 -7.17 10.07 16.47
CA VAL A 289 -6.10 9.09 16.61
C VAL A 289 -5.39 9.42 17.90
N VAL A 290 -5.65 8.63 18.93
CA VAL A 290 -4.88 8.76 20.15
C VAL A 290 -3.66 7.86 19.98
N LYS A 291 -2.50 8.49 19.98
CA LYS A 291 -1.20 7.83 19.95
C LYS A 291 -1.03 7.13 21.29
N ILE A 292 -1.29 5.83 21.35
CA ILE A 292 -1.38 5.16 22.64
C ILE A 292 -0.46 3.95 22.66
N THR A 293 0.52 4.07 23.54
CA THR A 293 1.31 3.01 24.12
C THR A 293 2.44 2.42 23.30
N ASP A 294 3.64 2.53 23.88
CA ASP A 294 4.81 1.76 23.48
C ASP A 294 4.60 0.33 23.99
N LEU A 295 4.34 -0.60 23.08
CA LEU A 295 4.22 -2.02 23.41
C LEU A 295 5.61 -2.66 23.32
N ARG A 296 6.20 -2.94 24.47
CA ARG A 296 7.44 -3.70 24.59
C ARG A 296 7.12 -5.19 24.49
N LEU A 297 7.19 -5.71 23.27
CA LEU A 297 6.92 -7.12 22.95
C LEU A 297 7.91 -8.10 23.59
N ASN A 298 9.06 -7.61 24.10
CA ASN A 298 10.08 -8.41 24.79
C ASN A 298 10.50 -9.67 23.99
N GLY A 299 10.68 -9.48 22.68
CA GLY A 299 11.08 -10.52 21.73
C GLY A 299 9.92 -11.33 21.14
N GLY A 300 8.66 -10.99 21.44
CA GLY A 300 7.49 -11.53 20.73
C GLY A 300 7.15 -10.73 19.46
N THR A 301 6.12 -11.18 18.76
CA THR A 301 5.56 -10.58 17.54
C THR A 301 4.03 -10.55 17.63
N VAL A 302 3.37 -9.63 16.92
CA VAL A 302 1.90 -9.63 16.81
C VAL A 302 1.53 -10.13 15.41
N THR A 303 0.96 -11.33 15.35
CA THR A 303 0.55 -11.96 14.07
C THR A 303 -0.91 -11.67 13.72
N ASP A 304 -1.74 -11.39 14.72
CA ASP A 304 -3.14 -11.00 14.53
C ASP A 304 -3.27 -9.48 14.63
N THR A 305 -3.45 -8.84 13.47
CA THR A 305 -3.73 -7.40 13.36
C THR A 305 -5.23 -7.10 13.35
N SER A 306 -6.07 -8.02 13.85
CA SER A 306 -7.50 -7.78 14.02
C SER A 306 -7.73 -6.47 14.77
N PRO A 307 -8.74 -5.68 14.39
CA PRO A 307 -8.95 -4.36 14.96
C PRO A 307 -9.10 -4.50 16.48
N LEU A 308 -8.24 -3.81 17.22
CA LEU A 308 -8.42 -3.61 18.64
C LEU A 308 -9.75 -2.87 18.79
N GLY A 309 -10.82 -3.62 19.05
CA GLY A 309 -12.11 -3.05 19.41
C GLY A 309 -11.85 -2.02 20.50
N LYS A 310 -12.36 -0.80 20.31
CA LYS A 310 -12.04 0.41 21.09
C LYS A 310 -11.51 0.08 22.50
N ARG A 311 -10.18 0.09 22.64
CA ARG A 311 -9.39 -0.09 23.87
C ARG A 311 -8.91 -1.50 24.30
N GLN A 312 -8.93 -2.54 23.46
CA GLN A 312 -8.32 -3.84 23.82
C GLN A 312 -6.80 -3.89 23.49
N LEU A 313 -6.02 -4.70 24.22
CA LEU A 313 -4.60 -4.98 23.89
C LEU A 313 -4.46 -6.21 22.98
N PRO A 314 -3.49 -6.25 22.04
CA PRO A 314 -3.31 -7.39 21.15
C PRO A 314 -2.80 -8.63 21.90
N VAL A 315 -2.96 -9.82 21.32
CA VAL A 315 -2.36 -11.06 21.84
C VAL A 315 -1.12 -11.39 20.99
N PRO A 316 0.10 -11.08 21.48
CA PRO A 316 1.31 -11.41 20.75
C PRO A 316 1.63 -12.92 20.82
N VAL A 317 2.51 -13.36 19.93
CA VAL A 317 3.09 -14.71 19.91
C VAL A 317 4.61 -14.65 19.99
N LYS A 318 5.22 -15.61 20.68
CA LYS A 318 6.66 -15.78 20.78
C LYS A 318 6.96 -17.28 20.78
N GLU A 319 7.65 -17.76 19.75
CA GLU A 319 7.96 -19.19 19.57
C GLU A 319 8.66 -19.76 20.81
N GLY A 320 8.17 -20.87 21.33
CA GLY A 320 8.67 -21.50 22.55
C GLY A 320 8.26 -20.85 23.87
N TYR A 321 7.34 -19.86 23.86
CA TYR A 321 6.88 -19.17 25.07
C TYR A 321 5.34 -19.08 25.18
N ILE A 322 4.86 -18.98 26.41
CA ILE A 322 3.47 -18.74 26.79
C ILE A 322 3.33 -17.24 27.10
N PHE A 323 2.34 -16.59 26.48
CA PHE A 323 2.00 -15.20 26.81
C PHE A 323 1.25 -15.14 28.14
N ASN A 324 1.80 -14.45 29.14
CA ASN A 324 1.18 -14.31 30.46
C ASN A 324 0.36 -13.02 30.63
N GLY A 325 0.29 -12.18 29.60
CA GLY A 325 -0.43 -10.91 29.64
C GLY A 325 0.47 -9.68 29.55
N TRP A 326 -0.19 -8.53 29.49
CA TRP A 326 0.45 -7.22 29.47
C TRP A 326 0.58 -6.63 30.87
N TYR A 327 1.69 -5.94 31.12
CA TYR A 327 1.95 -5.24 32.37
C TYR A 327 2.34 -3.80 32.08
N ASN A 328 1.99 -2.87 32.96
CA ASN A 328 2.35 -1.45 32.81
C ASN A 328 3.76 -1.11 33.36
N LYS A 329 4.53 -2.13 33.78
CA LYS A 329 5.88 -2.02 34.34
C LYS A 329 6.75 -3.16 33.85
N GLU A 330 8.03 -2.88 33.67
CA GLU A 330 9.01 -3.83 33.13
C GLU A 330 9.27 -5.02 34.08
N GLU A 331 9.15 -4.83 35.39
CA GLU A 331 9.37 -5.89 36.38
C GLU A 331 8.17 -6.85 36.52
N PHE A 332 7.10 -6.63 35.75
CA PHE A 332 5.89 -7.46 35.74
C PHE A 332 5.22 -7.64 37.11
N ASN A 333 5.33 -6.63 37.98
CA ASN A 333 4.59 -6.56 39.23
C ASN A 333 3.22 -5.89 39.02
N GLY A 334 2.19 -6.36 39.73
CA GLY A 334 0.84 -5.80 39.66
C GLY A 334 -0.14 -6.64 38.82
N GLU A 335 -1.24 -6.01 38.43
CA GLU A 335 -2.36 -6.64 37.72
C GLU A 335 -2.11 -6.74 36.21
N ILE A 336 -2.76 -7.71 35.57
CA ILE A 336 -2.71 -7.87 34.12
C ILE A 336 -3.56 -6.78 33.46
N MET A 337 -2.97 -6.09 32.49
CA MET A 337 -3.62 -5.04 31.73
C MET A 337 -4.45 -5.63 30.60
N ASN A 338 -5.72 -5.25 30.54
CA ASN A 338 -6.65 -5.67 29.49
C ASN A 338 -7.13 -4.49 28.63
N THR A 339 -6.89 -3.27 29.09
CA THR A 339 -7.28 -2.02 28.42
C THR A 339 -6.10 -1.09 28.26
N VAL A 340 -6.14 -0.29 27.20
CA VAL A 340 -5.14 0.74 26.92
C VAL A 340 -5.47 2.08 27.58
N GLU A 341 -4.44 2.72 28.12
CA GLU A 341 -4.46 4.07 28.70
C GLU A 341 -3.48 4.99 27.96
N GLU A 342 -3.86 6.25 27.79
CA GLU A 342 -3.06 7.22 27.04
C GLU A 342 -1.67 7.43 27.65
N GLY A 343 -0.63 7.38 26.80
CA GLY A 343 0.76 7.61 27.21
C GLY A 343 1.41 6.49 28.05
N GLN A 344 0.70 5.41 28.38
CA GLN A 344 1.25 4.28 29.14
C GLN A 344 2.27 3.47 28.30
N ILE A 345 3.19 2.75 28.93
CA ILE A 345 4.03 1.73 28.26
C ILE A 345 3.58 0.36 28.76
N TYR A 346 3.40 -0.61 27.86
CA TYR A 346 3.05 -1.98 28.23
C TYR A 346 4.15 -2.96 27.85
N TYR A 347 4.41 -3.92 28.74
CA TYR A 347 5.45 -4.94 28.60
C TYR A 347 4.78 -6.31 28.52
N ALA A 348 5.09 -7.06 27.47
CA ALA A 348 4.61 -8.43 27.31
C ALA A 348 5.40 -9.35 28.24
N LYS A 349 4.69 -10.09 29.10
CA LYS A 349 5.29 -11.11 29.97
C LYS A 349 5.21 -12.47 29.31
N TRP A 350 6.32 -13.20 29.38
CA TRP A 350 6.49 -14.51 28.78
C TRP A 350 7.00 -15.52 29.79
N THR A 351 6.47 -16.75 29.73
CA THR A 351 7.02 -17.91 30.43
C THR A 351 7.47 -18.93 29.39
N GLU A 352 8.68 -19.45 29.52
CA GLU A 352 9.21 -20.43 28.59
C GLU A 352 8.41 -21.74 28.65
N LYS A 353 8.05 -22.30 27.49
CA LYS A 353 7.39 -23.61 27.41
C LYS A 353 8.36 -24.71 27.85
N THR A 354 7.81 -25.82 28.32
CA THR A 354 8.61 -26.98 28.74
C THR A 354 9.30 -27.61 27.53
N SER A 355 10.56 -28.01 27.69
CA SER A 355 11.29 -28.73 26.65
C SER A 355 10.66 -30.08 26.34
N THR A 356 10.70 -30.46 25.07
CA THR A 356 10.17 -31.73 24.55
C THR A 356 11.32 -32.60 24.05
N SER A 357 11.19 -33.90 24.19
CA SER A 357 12.03 -34.90 23.54
C SER A 357 11.21 -35.81 22.61
N VAL A 358 11.81 -36.18 21.48
CA VAL A 358 11.31 -37.23 20.58
C VAL A 358 12.48 -38.08 20.08
N SER A 359 12.27 -39.38 19.95
CA SER A 359 13.27 -40.31 19.39
C SER A 359 12.58 -41.52 18.76
N PHE A 360 13.18 -42.08 17.70
CA PHE A 360 12.76 -43.39 17.21
C PHE A 360 13.20 -44.48 18.19
N ARG A 361 12.40 -45.54 18.32
CA ARG A 361 12.81 -46.69 19.14
C ARG A 361 14.05 -47.36 18.55
N GLU A 362 14.90 -47.88 19.43
CA GLU A 362 16.17 -48.51 19.03
C GLU A 362 15.98 -49.69 18.08
N ASN A 363 14.92 -50.48 18.30
CA ASN A 363 14.59 -51.64 17.49
C ASN A 363 13.77 -51.32 16.22
N LEU A 364 13.52 -50.05 15.92
CA LEU A 364 12.78 -49.66 14.72
C LEU A 364 13.62 -49.97 13.47
N ASN A 365 13.13 -50.91 12.65
CA ASN A 365 13.69 -51.22 11.34
C ASN A 365 12.70 -50.80 10.24
N LEU A 366 13.12 -49.85 9.40
CA LEU A 366 12.32 -49.29 8.32
C LEU A 366 12.65 -49.90 6.95
N ASN A 367 13.67 -50.76 6.87
CA ASN A 367 14.04 -51.38 5.61
C ASN A 367 12.97 -52.39 5.18
N LYS A 368 12.50 -52.27 3.94
CA LYS A 368 11.50 -53.18 3.37
C LYS A 368 11.81 -53.53 1.92
N ILE A 369 11.15 -54.57 1.42
CA ILE A 369 11.09 -54.88 -0.02
C ILE A 369 9.86 -54.16 -0.59
N TYR A 370 9.96 -53.66 -1.82
CA TYR A 370 8.86 -53.02 -2.52
C TYR A 370 7.62 -53.93 -2.58
N ASP A 371 6.52 -53.45 -2.03
CA ASP A 371 5.23 -54.16 -1.90
C ASP A 371 4.04 -53.33 -2.43
N GLY A 372 4.31 -52.16 -3.03
CA GLY A 372 3.30 -51.22 -3.51
C GLY A 372 2.66 -50.34 -2.43
N ASN A 373 2.99 -50.53 -1.15
CA ASN A 373 2.43 -49.75 -0.04
C ASN A 373 3.42 -48.67 0.44
N ALA A 374 2.88 -47.49 0.75
CA ALA A 374 3.65 -46.41 1.34
C ALA A 374 4.28 -46.80 2.68
N MET A 375 5.43 -46.22 3.00
CA MET A 375 6.02 -46.31 4.31
C MET A 375 5.05 -45.76 5.37
N SER A 376 4.84 -46.51 6.44
CA SER A 376 3.96 -46.14 7.54
C SER A 376 4.71 -46.19 8.86
N LEU A 377 4.50 -45.17 9.69
CA LEU A 377 4.98 -45.07 11.06
C LEU A 377 3.77 -44.90 11.98
N SER A 378 3.86 -45.43 13.19
CA SER A 378 2.82 -45.45 14.21
C SER A 378 3.37 -45.00 15.57
N GLU A 379 2.49 -44.80 16.54
CA GLU A 379 2.86 -44.44 17.92
C GLU A 379 3.78 -45.45 18.60
N ASN A 380 3.82 -46.70 18.11
CA ASN A 380 4.72 -47.73 18.61
C ASN A 380 6.16 -47.57 18.11
N ASP A 381 6.44 -46.72 17.12
CA ASP A 381 7.74 -46.63 16.47
C ASP A 381 8.65 -45.55 17.09
N TYR A 382 8.11 -44.70 17.95
CA TYR A 382 8.83 -43.61 18.60
C TYR A 382 8.51 -43.50 20.10
N ILE A 383 9.31 -42.69 20.79
CA ILE A 383 9.12 -42.26 22.17
C ILE A 383 9.08 -40.74 22.14
N VAL A 384 8.06 -40.15 22.76
CA VAL A 384 7.87 -38.70 22.87
C VAL A 384 7.51 -38.33 24.31
N THR A 385 7.84 -37.11 24.73
CA THR A 385 7.43 -36.57 26.04
C THR A 385 5.91 -36.64 26.20
N GLU A 386 5.43 -37.11 27.35
CA GLU A 386 4.00 -37.23 27.65
C GLU A 386 3.31 -35.87 27.65
N GLY A 387 2.19 -35.75 26.92
CA GLY A 387 1.44 -34.50 26.78
C GLY A 387 2.03 -33.50 25.77
N ALA A 388 3.11 -33.86 25.07
CA ALA A 388 3.65 -33.06 23.98
C ALA A 388 2.68 -32.99 22.78
N GLY A 389 3.01 -32.17 21.79
CA GLY A 389 2.18 -31.99 20.61
C GLY A 389 2.14 -33.22 19.69
N LYS A 390 1.40 -33.06 18.59
CA LYS A 390 1.23 -34.12 17.59
C LYS A 390 2.56 -34.43 16.92
N VAL A 391 2.84 -35.72 16.71
CA VAL A 391 4.01 -36.18 15.97
C VAL A 391 3.66 -36.33 14.48
N THR A 392 4.46 -35.71 13.63
CA THR A 392 4.40 -35.82 12.17
C THR A 392 5.74 -36.28 11.62
N PHE A 393 5.75 -36.72 10.36
CA PHE A 393 6.95 -37.24 9.71
C PHE A 393 7.23 -36.51 8.41
N THR A 394 8.49 -36.16 8.20
CA THR A 394 8.98 -35.61 6.93
C THR A 394 10.01 -36.54 6.33
N TYR A 395 10.02 -36.61 5.00
CA TYR A 395 10.82 -37.57 4.27
C TYR A 395 11.69 -36.87 3.22
N GLN A 396 12.87 -37.44 3.00
CA GLN A 396 13.74 -37.08 1.89
C GLN A 396 14.12 -38.32 1.09
N GLU A 397 14.25 -38.16 -0.23
CA GLU A 397 14.76 -39.16 -1.16
C GLU A 397 16.21 -38.86 -1.53
N LYS A 398 17.03 -39.91 -1.64
CA LYS A 398 18.41 -39.81 -2.08
C LYS A 398 18.49 -39.79 -3.60
N ASP A 399 18.92 -38.67 -4.16
CA ASP A 399 19.21 -38.50 -5.59
C ASP A 399 20.72 -38.31 -5.79
N GLY A 400 21.40 -39.40 -6.16
CA GLY A 400 22.86 -39.47 -6.19
C GLY A 400 23.47 -39.24 -4.80
N ASN A 401 24.18 -38.12 -4.63
CA ASN A 401 24.80 -37.71 -3.37
C ASN A 401 24.01 -36.62 -2.62
N LYS A 402 22.80 -36.27 -3.07
CA LYS A 402 21.98 -35.22 -2.46
C LYS A 402 20.68 -35.80 -1.90
N TRP A 403 20.19 -35.16 -0.84
CA TRP A 403 18.87 -35.44 -0.28
C TRP A 403 17.86 -34.40 -0.77
N LYS A 404 16.66 -34.85 -1.12
CA LYS A 404 15.59 -34.01 -1.65
C LYS A 404 14.29 -34.24 -0.87
N ASP A 405 13.68 -33.17 -0.39
CA ASP A 405 12.36 -33.23 0.27
C ASP A 405 11.29 -33.79 -0.66
N ILE A 406 10.46 -34.67 -0.10
CA ILE A 406 9.28 -35.23 -0.75
C ILE A 406 8.05 -34.97 0.12
N THR A 407 6.91 -34.74 -0.52
CA THR A 407 5.68 -34.31 0.16
C THR A 407 4.81 -35.47 0.66
N SER A 408 5.21 -36.71 0.42
CA SER A 408 4.47 -37.91 0.80
C SER A 408 5.41 -39.02 1.23
N ALA A 409 4.89 -39.96 2.03
CA ALA A 409 5.65 -41.14 2.42
C ALA A 409 6.13 -41.94 1.20
N PRO A 410 7.39 -42.43 1.19
CA PRO A 410 7.94 -43.23 0.09
C PRO A 410 7.14 -44.49 -0.21
N ILE A 411 6.94 -44.78 -1.50
CA ILE A 411 6.35 -46.03 -2.00
C ILE A 411 7.37 -46.82 -2.83
N ASN A 412 8.11 -46.12 -3.70
CA ASN A 412 8.97 -46.73 -4.70
C ASN A 412 10.29 -47.22 -4.11
N ALA A 413 10.96 -48.11 -4.86
CA ALA A 413 12.29 -48.58 -4.48
C ALA A 413 13.31 -47.43 -4.54
N GLY A 414 14.11 -47.29 -3.49
CA GLY A 414 15.04 -46.18 -3.31
C GLY A 414 15.63 -46.13 -1.91
N THR A 415 16.50 -45.16 -1.68
CA THR A 415 17.07 -44.84 -0.36
C THR A 415 16.45 -43.54 0.13
N TYR A 416 15.95 -43.55 1.36
CA TYR A 416 15.18 -42.48 1.96
C TYR A 416 15.71 -42.17 3.36
N GLN A 417 15.37 -40.99 3.87
CA GLN A 417 15.52 -40.69 5.29
C GLN A 417 14.25 -40.03 5.82
N VAL A 418 13.98 -40.27 7.10
CA VAL A 418 12.82 -39.74 7.82
C VAL A 418 13.25 -39.07 9.11
N LYS A 419 12.59 -37.97 9.47
CA LYS A 419 12.63 -37.42 10.83
C LYS A 419 11.24 -37.24 11.37
N ALA A 420 11.08 -37.43 12.68
CA ALA A 420 9.84 -37.14 13.38
C ALA A 420 9.89 -35.70 13.91
N ILE A 421 8.79 -34.98 13.77
CA ILE A 421 8.62 -33.59 14.23
C ILE A 421 7.46 -33.58 15.22
N VAL A 422 7.71 -33.05 16.41
CA VAL A 422 6.66 -32.77 17.40
C VAL A 422 6.22 -31.32 17.23
N GLU A 423 4.94 -31.12 16.96
CA GLU A 423 4.35 -29.78 16.89
C GLU A 423 4.38 -29.09 18.26
N GLU A 424 4.57 -27.77 18.27
CA GLU A 424 4.43 -26.98 19.50
C GLU A 424 2.96 -27.01 19.97
N ASN A 425 2.73 -27.07 21.29
CA ASN A 425 1.39 -26.91 21.89
C ASN A 425 1.42 -25.86 23.01
N ASP A 426 0.32 -25.71 23.76
CA ASP A 426 0.19 -24.68 24.81
C ASP A 426 1.23 -24.80 25.94
N THR A 427 1.80 -25.99 26.15
CA THR A 427 2.68 -26.31 27.28
C THR A 427 4.11 -26.62 26.86
N TYR A 428 4.29 -27.23 25.69
CA TYR A 428 5.51 -27.89 25.25
C TYR A 428 6.04 -27.30 23.95
N LYS A 429 7.37 -27.14 23.87
CA LYS A 429 8.07 -26.67 22.67
C LYS A 429 8.01 -27.70 21.54
N SER A 430 8.14 -27.24 20.30
CA SER A 430 8.44 -28.13 19.17
C SER A 430 9.83 -28.76 19.33
N THR A 431 10.02 -29.93 18.73
CA THR A 431 11.32 -30.59 18.63
C THR A 431 11.30 -31.59 17.48
N GLU A 432 12.47 -32.04 17.05
CA GLU A 432 12.60 -33.04 15.98
C GLU A 432 13.71 -34.05 16.26
N THR A 433 13.63 -35.21 15.63
CA THR A 433 14.71 -36.19 15.65
C THR A 433 15.79 -35.83 14.63
N ASP A 434 16.98 -36.40 14.82
CA ASP A 434 17.91 -36.59 13.71
C ASP A 434 17.29 -37.43 12.59
N TRP A 435 17.87 -37.33 11.40
CA TRP A 435 17.47 -38.14 10.24
C TRP A 435 17.79 -39.62 10.45
N LYS A 436 16.80 -40.49 10.20
CA LYS A 436 16.97 -41.95 10.15
C LYS A 436 16.87 -42.45 8.72
N GLU A 437 17.98 -42.95 8.19
CA GLU A 437 18.05 -43.53 6.85
C GLU A 437 17.40 -44.93 6.78
N PHE A 438 16.79 -45.25 5.64
CA PHE A 438 16.26 -46.57 5.32
C PHE A 438 16.18 -46.81 3.81
N THR A 439 15.98 -48.07 3.42
CA THR A 439 15.92 -48.48 2.01
C THR A 439 14.66 -49.28 1.70
N ILE A 440 13.98 -48.93 0.61
CA ILE A 440 12.98 -49.77 -0.05
C ILE A 440 13.70 -50.51 -1.19
N SER A 441 13.96 -51.80 -0.98
CA SER A 441 14.65 -52.63 -1.98
C SER A 441 13.73 -53.01 -3.13
N LYS A 442 14.28 -53.16 -4.34
CA LYS A 442 13.51 -53.64 -5.50
C LYS A 442 12.95 -55.04 -5.20
N ALA A 443 11.69 -55.27 -5.57
CA ALA A 443 11.11 -56.61 -5.56
C ALA A 443 11.82 -57.50 -6.59
N MET A 444 11.99 -58.78 -6.27
CA MET A 444 12.42 -59.76 -7.26
C MET A 444 11.25 -60.07 -8.20
N PRO A 445 11.38 -59.87 -9.52
CA PRO A 445 10.30 -60.19 -10.45
C PRO A 445 10.09 -61.71 -10.48
N THR A 446 8.86 -62.15 -10.27
CA THR A 446 8.43 -63.52 -10.53
C THR A 446 7.97 -63.62 -11.98
N TYR A 447 8.53 -64.57 -12.72
CA TYR A 447 8.07 -64.91 -14.07
C TYR A 447 7.70 -66.40 -14.12
N GLU A 448 6.54 -66.69 -14.68
CA GLU A 448 6.19 -68.06 -15.08
C GLU A 448 6.54 -68.23 -16.55
N VAL A 449 7.33 -69.26 -16.87
CA VAL A 449 7.63 -69.60 -18.26
C VAL A 449 6.35 -70.16 -18.90
N PRO A 450 5.85 -69.59 -20.00
CA PRO A 450 4.68 -70.13 -20.69
C PRO A 450 4.95 -71.56 -21.14
N THR A 451 4.08 -72.48 -20.73
CA THR A 451 4.05 -73.82 -21.29
C THR A 451 3.17 -73.80 -22.53
N ASN A 452 3.59 -74.47 -23.62
CA ASN A 452 2.93 -74.54 -24.95
C ASN A 452 3.33 -73.49 -26.01
N LEU A 453 4.59 -73.03 -26.03
CA LEU A 453 5.11 -72.30 -27.20
C LEU A 453 5.42 -73.28 -28.34
N THR A 454 4.79 -73.10 -29.50
CA THR A 454 5.13 -73.84 -30.74
C THR A 454 5.83 -72.88 -31.69
N ALA A 455 7.07 -73.18 -32.07
CA ALA A 455 7.77 -72.41 -33.09
C ALA A 455 7.28 -72.87 -34.48
N ILE A 456 6.70 -71.95 -35.24
CA ILE A 456 6.41 -72.16 -36.66
C ILE A 456 7.65 -71.68 -37.42
N VAL A 457 8.34 -72.60 -38.08
CA VAL A 457 9.53 -72.35 -38.90
C VAL A 457 9.13 -72.15 -40.35
#